data_AF-A0A2E7CJE9-F1
#
_entry.id   AF-A0A2E7CJE9-F1
#
_cell.length_a   1.000
_cell.length_b   1.000
_cell.length_c   1.000
_cell.angle_alpha   90.00
_cell.angle_beta   90.00
_cell.angle_gamma   90.00
#
_symmetry.space_group_name_H-M   'P 1'
#
loop_
_entity.id
_entity.type
_entity.pdbx_description
1 polymer ?
#
loop_
_entity_poly.entity_id
_entity_poly.type
_entity_poly.pdbx_seq_one_letter_code
_entity_poly.pdbx_strand_id
1 'polypeptide(L)'
;MFINNLNEEQKSAVVILMHRVAQADGRIDIAESQMLNEVVAGLGVTDLETETTTADLVARFNTQKTKVSALLELLAMAHADGEFVATEHHYIREIASQMDISDLELAIYNSWVIRQVALLHEAEEFWGGE
;
A
#
# COMPACT_ATOMS: atom_id res chain seq x y z
N MET A 1 -0.58 -4.09 -7.60
CA MET A 1 -0.74 -5.51 -8.05
C MET A 1 -2.18 -6.06 -8.00
N PHE A 2 -2.88 -5.99 -6.89
CA PHE A 2 -4.29 -6.38 -6.72
C PHE A 2 -5.29 -5.20 -6.79
N ILE A 3 -4.82 -4.01 -7.15
CA ILE A 3 -5.60 -2.78 -7.28
C ILE A 3 -6.85 -2.93 -8.17
N ASN A 4 -6.82 -3.85 -9.14
CA ASN A 4 -7.95 -4.16 -10.02
C ASN A 4 -9.09 -4.96 -9.34
N ASN A 5 -8.88 -5.45 -8.11
CA ASN A 5 -9.94 -6.01 -7.29
C ASN A 5 -10.80 -4.94 -6.61
N LEU A 6 -10.39 -3.68 -6.69
CA LEU A 6 -11.02 -2.54 -6.04
C LEU A 6 -11.86 -1.75 -7.04
N ASN A 7 -12.97 -1.19 -6.57
CA ASN A 7 -13.72 -0.19 -7.35
C ASN A 7 -13.00 1.17 -7.29
N GLU A 8 -13.47 2.15 -8.07
CA GLU A 8 -12.83 3.48 -8.14
C GLU A 8 -12.76 4.20 -6.78
N GLU A 9 -13.80 4.09 -5.96
CA GLU A 9 -13.82 4.69 -4.62
C GLU A 9 -12.75 4.08 -3.69
N GLN A 10 -12.59 2.76 -3.76
CA GLN A 10 -11.60 2.00 -2.99
C GLN A 10 -10.18 2.23 -3.52
N LYS A 11 -10.00 2.38 -4.84
CA LYS A 11 -8.72 2.73 -5.45
C LYS A 11 -8.24 4.09 -4.95
N SER A 12 -9.10 5.10 -4.99
CA SER A 12 -8.78 6.42 -4.43
C SER A 12 -8.45 6.34 -2.94
N ALA A 13 -9.18 5.53 -2.17
CA ALA A 13 -8.90 5.33 -0.76
C ALA A 13 -7.53 4.69 -0.52
N VAL A 14 -7.12 3.68 -1.32
CA VAL A 14 -5.78 3.09 -1.23
C VAL A 14 -4.70 4.12 -1.50
N VAL A 15 -4.87 4.98 -2.52
CA VAL A 15 -3.87 6.01 -2.84
C VAL A 15 -3.71 7.00 -1.67
N ILE A 16 -4.82 7.45 -1.07
CA ILE A 16 -4.75 8.34 0.11
C ILE A 16 -4.06 7.62 1.29
N LEU A 17 -4.35 6.34 1.51
CA LEU A 17 -3.70 5.55 2.56
C LEU A 17 -2.20 5.36 2.28
N MET A 18 -1.80 5.10 1.04
CA MET A 18 -0.38 5.01 0.65
C MET A 18 0.35 6.31 0.97
N HIS A 19 -0.23 7.45 0.60
CA HIS A 19 0.35 8.75 0.91
C HIS A 19 0.49 8.99 2.42
N ARG A 20 -0.43 8.47 3.24
CA ARG A 20 -0.32 8.56 4.71
C ARG A 20 0.70 7.61 5.31
N VAL A 21 0.85 6.41 4.75
CA VAL A 21 1.90 5.45 5.12
C VAL A 21 3.27 6.08 4.86
N ALA A 22 3.52 6.57 3.64
CA ALA A 22 4.78 7.23 3.26
C ALA A 22 5.04 8.54 4.03
N GLN A 23 4.05 9.10 4.72
CA GLN A 23 4.23 10.29 5.58
C GLN A 23 4.32 9.95 7.07
N ALA A 24 4.25 8.68 7.45
CA ALA A 24 4.15 8.27 8.86
C ALA A 24 5.39 8.64 9.68
N ASP A 25 6.56 8.76 9.05
CA ASP A 25 7.82 9.19 9.66
C ASP A 25 8.11 10.70 9.48
N GLY A 26 7.25 11.41 8.75
CA GLY A 26 7.38 12.82 8.40
C GLY A 26 8.26 13.12 7.17
N ARG A 27 8.66 12.12 6.38
CA ARG A 27 9.45 12.28 5.14
C ARG A 27 8.98 11.29 4.07
N ILE A 28 8.67 11.80 2.88
CA ILE A 28 8.50 10.96 1.69
C ILE A 28 9.84 10.95 0.95
N ASP A 29 10.36 9.78 0.64
CA ASP A 29 11.56 9.61 -0.16
C ASP A 29 11.27 9.67 -1.69
N ILE A 30 12.32 9.57 -2.52
CA ILE A 30 12.15 9.69 -3.98
C ILE A 30 11.45 8.46 -4.57
N ALA A 31 11.74 7.26 -4.07
CA ALA A 31 11.18 6.00 -4.57
C ALA A 31 9.69 5.89 -4.24
N GLU A 32 9.31 6.22 -3.00
CA GLU A 32 7.92 6.31 -2.54
C GLU A 32 7.13 7.32 -3.37
N SER A 33 7.71 8.49 -3.62
CA SER A 33 7.08 9.52 -4.45
C SER A 33 6.89 9.05 -5.90
N GLN A 34 7.88 8.37 -6.48
CA GLN A 34 7.78 7.79 -7.83
C GLN A 34 6.69 6.74 -7.90
N MET A 35 6.66 5.79 -6.96
CA MET A 35 5.65 4.74 -6.92
C MET A 35 4.24 5.32 -6.72
N LEU A 36 4.08 6.32 -5.83
CA LEU A 36 2.81 7.03 -5.65
C LEU A 36 2.36 7.70 -6.96
N ASN A 37 3.27 8.38 -7.66
CA ASN A 37 2.95 9.04 -8.93
C ASN A 37 2.57 8.04 -10.02
N GLU A 38 3.23 6.89 -10.11
CA GLU A 38 2.89 5.83 -11.05
C GLU A 38 1.52 5.22 -10.77
N VAL A 39 1.22 4.97 -9.49
CA VAL A 39 -0.09 4.47 -9.06
C VAL A 39 -1.18 5.50 -9.36
N VAL A 40 -0.96 6.78 -9.04
CA VAL A 40 -1.90 7.87 -9.34
C VAL A 40 -2.14 8.00 -10.85
N ALA A 41 -1.07 8.02 -11.64
CA ALA A 41 -1.14 8.13 -13.10
C ALA A 41 -1.82 6.92 -13.74
N GLY A 42 -1.55 5.71 -13.26
CA GLY A 42 -2.16 4.48 -13.74
C GLY A 42 -3.64 4.33 -13.39
N LEU A 43 -4.09 4.95 -12.30
CA LEU A 43 -5.48 4.89 -11.83
C LEU A 43 -6.34 6.07 -12.31
N GLY A 44 -5.75 7.14 -12.83
CA GLY A 44 -6.50 8.33 -13.27
C GLY A 44 -7.16 9.09 -12.11
N VAL A 45 -6.64 8.94 -10.89
CA VAL A 45 -7.17 9.63 -9.70
C VAL A 45 -6.70 11.07 -9.72
N THR A 46 -7.61 12.01 -9.97
CA THR A 46 -7.27 13.44 -10.10
C THR A 46 -7.48 14.25 -8.83
N ASP A 47 -8.24 13.72 -7.87
CA ASP A 47 -8.59 14.45 -6.65
C ASP A 47 -8.43 13.54 -5.42
N LEU A 48 -7.41 13.81 -4.62
CA LEU A 48 -7.20 13.19 -3.33
C LEU A 48 -7.92 14.05 -2.30
N GLU A 49 -9.13 13.65 -1.88
CA GLU A 49 -9.80 14.29 -0.74
C GLU A 49 -8.95 14.09 0.52
N THR A 50 -8.24 15.13 0.92
CA THR A 50 -7.26 15.09 2.02
C THR A 50 -7.92 15.14 3.41
N GLU A 51 -9.18 15.57 3.50
CA GLU A 51 -9.89 15.77 4.77
C GLU A 51 -10.55 14.48 5.34
N THR A 52 -10.55 13.36 4.62
CA THR A 52 -11.23 12.13 5.06
C THR A 52 -10.45 11.41 6.16
N THR A 53 -11.07 10.94 7.24
CA THR A 53 -10.32 10.24 8.31
C THR A 53 -9.84 8.85 7.85
N THR A 54 -8.80 8.29 8.48
CA THR A 54 -8.34 6.93 8.15
C THR A 54 -9.44 5.89 8.40
N ALA A 55 -10.26 6.06 9.43
CA ALA A 55 -11.39 5.19 9.70
C ALA A 55 -12.41 5.21 8.55
N ASP A 56 -12.73 6.38 8.02
CA ASP A 56 -13.66 6.52 6.89
C ASP A 56 -13.11 5.87 5.61
N LEU A 57 -11.80 5.99 5.36
CA LEU A 57 -11.15 5.32 4.23
C LEU A 57 -11.20 3.80 4.40
N VAL A 58 -10.89 3.30 5.60
CA VAL A 58 -10.90 1.87 5.92
C VAL A 58 -12.30 1.26 5.79
N ALA A 59 -13.35 2.01 6.16
CA ALA A 59 -14.73 1.55 6.05
C ALA A 59 -15.18 1.22 4.61
N ARG A 60 -14.50 1.78 3.60
CA ARG A 60 -14.79 1.50 2.17
C ARG A 60 -14.40 0.07 1.76
N PHE A 61 -13.55 -0.61 2.53
CA PHE A 61 -13.13 -1.99 2.28
C PHE A 61 -14.03 -2.98 3.01
N ASN A 62 -15.20 -3.22 2.42
CA ASN A 62 -16.31 -3.95 3.03
C ASN A 62 -16.30 -5.49 2.82
N THR A 63 -15.32 -6.04 2.11
CA THR A 63 -15.18 -7.50 1.91
C THR A 63 -13.77 -7.96 2.24
N GLN A 64 -13.60 -9.23 2.60
CA GLN A 64 -12.26 -9.78 2.82
C GLN A 64 -11.34 -9.58 1.60
N LYS A 65 -11.90 -9.74 0.39
CA LYS A 65 -11.16 -9.54 -0.86
C LYS A 65 -10.64 -8.11 -0.99
N THR A 66 -11.47 -7.11 -0.70
CA THR A 66 -11.08 -5.69 -0.82
C THR A 66 -10.13 -5.27 0.29
N LYS A 67 -10.35 -5.73 1.54
CA LYS A 67 -9.44 -5.52 2.67
C LYS A 67 -8.03 -6.06 2.39
N VAL A 68 -7.93 -7.33 2.01
CA VAL A 68 -6.64 -7.97 1.71
C VAL A 68 -5.99 -7.34 0.49
N SER A 69 -6.75 -7.00 -0.55
CA SER A 69 -6.17 -6.32 -1.73
C SER A 69 -5.55 -4.98 -1.33
N ALA A 70 -6.22 -4.16 -0.52
CA ALA A 70 -5.67 -2.89 -0.04
C ALA A 70 -4.40 -3.08 0.81
N LEU A 71 -4.42 -4.00 1.77
CA LEU A 71 -3.26 -4.28 2.62
C LEU A 71 -2.04 -4.76 1.82
N LEU A 72 -2.23 -5.59 0.80
CA LEU A 72 -1.15 -6.05 -0.06
C LEU A 72 -0.52 -4.90 -0.87
N GLU A 73 -1.32 -3.93 -1.31
CA GLU A 73 -0.77 -2.74 -1.99
C GLU A 73 0.00 -1.83 -1.04
N LEU A 74 -0.52 -1.62 0.18
CA LEU A 74 0.16 -0.79 1.19
C LEU A 74 1.49 -1.41 1.63
N LEU A 75 1.51 -2.73 1.84
CA LEU A 75 2.72 -3.47 2.17
C LEU A 75 3.72 -3.45 1.00
N ALA A 76 3.26 -3.61 -0.25
CA ALA A 76 4.15 -3.58 -1.40
C ALA A 76 4.84 -2.22 -1.54
N MET A 77 4.11 -1.14 -1.26
CA MET A 77 4.68 0.21 -1.28
C MET A 77 5.75 0.40 -0.21
N ALA A 78 5.45 0.02 1.04
CA ALA A 78 6.40 0.14 2.14
C ALA A 78 7.66 -0.75 1.99
N HIS A 79 7.65 -1.75 1.09
CA HIS A 79 8.84 -2.58 0.79
C HIS A 79 9.52 -2.20 -0.53
N ALA A 80 9.04 -1.18 -1.25
CA ALA A 80 9.50 -0.87 -2.60
C ALA A 80 10.96 -0.39 -2.67
N ASP A 81 11.44 0.27 -1.62
CA ASP A 81 12.82 0.78 -1.49
C ASP A 81 13.75 -0.17 -0.71
N GLY A 82 13.19 -1.25 -0.14
CA GLY A 82 13.90 -2.21 0.71
C GLY A 82 14.16 -1.73 2.16
N GLU A 83 13.75 -0.52 2.54
CA GLU A 83 13.88 0.01 3.91
C GLU A 83 12.51 0.11 4.59
N PHE A 84 12.01 -1.03 5.09
CA PHE A 84 10.75 -1.05 5.81
C PHE A 84 10.84 -0.29 7.16
N VAL A 85 10.33 0.94 7.23
CA VAL A 85 10.44 1.81 8.40
C VAL A 85 9.43 1.40 9.48
N ALA A 86 9.86 1.35 10.74
CA ALA A 86 9.03 0.89 11.85
C ALA A 86 7.72 1.70 12.04
N THR A 87 7.73 2.99 11.67
CA THR A 87 6.58 3.90 11.72
C THR A 87 5.53 3.54 10.68
N GLU A 88 5.93 3.19 9.46
CA GLU A 88 5.03 2.74 8.40
C GLU A 88 4.37 1.41 8.78
N HIS A 89 5.17 0.47 9.31
CA HIS A 89 4.64 -0.81 9.79
C HIS A 89 3.61 -0.61 10.90
N HIS A 90 3.88 0.31 11.84
CA HIS A 90 2.91 0.65 12.88
C HIS A 90 1.61 1.17 12.27
N TYR A 91 1.70 2.08 11.28
CA TYR A 91 0.53 2.66 10.63
C TYR A 91 -0.28 1.63 9.83
N ILE A 92 0.38 0.76 9.06
CA ILE A 92 -0.27 -0.35 8.36
C ILE A 92 -0.95 -1.30 9.35
N ARG A 93 -0.35 -1.54 10.51
CA ARG A 93 -0.96 -2.35 11.57
C ARG A 93 -2.22 -1.71 12.15
N GLU A 94 -2.23 -0.40 12.36
CA GLU A 94 -3.44 0.33 12.78
C GLU A 94 -4.56 0.25 11.73
N ILE A 95 -4.21 0.33 10.45
CA ILE A 95 -5.15 0.14 9.33
C ILE A 95 -5.72 -1.29 9.34
N ALA A 96 -4.85 -2.30 9.47
CA ALA A 96 -5.24 -3.70 9.50
C ALA A 96 -6.18 -4.01 10.69
N SER A 97 -5.87 -3.47 11.87
CA SER A 97 -6.72 -3.60 13.05
C SER A 97 -8.11 -2.99 12.84
N GLN A 98 -8.22 -1.85 12.15
CA GLN A 98 -9.51 -1.25 11.81
C GLN A 98 -10.30 -2.05 10.77
N MET A 99 -9.61 -2.92 10.01
CA MET A 99 -10.20 -3.86 9.06
C MET A 99 -10.56 -5.21 9.70
N ASP A 100 -10.44 -5.38 11.02
CA ASP A 100 -10.59 -6.66 11.72
C ASP A 100 -9.60 -7.75 11.22
N ILE A 101 -8.42 -7.34 10.76
CA ILE A 101 -7.34 -8.25 10.38
C ILE A 101 -6.38 -8.39 11.56
N SER A 102 -6.14 -9.64 11.98
CA SER A 102 -5.23 -9.92 13.09
C SER A 102 -3.76 -9.69 12.72
N ASP A 103 -2.92 -9.49 13.74
CA ASP A 103 -1.47 -9.38 13.55
C ASP A 103 -0.86 -10.61 12.87
N LEU A 104 -1.43 -11.79 13.13
CA LEU A 104 -0.98 -13.04 12.51
C LEU A 104 -1.28 -13.05 11.01
N GLU A 105 -2.50 -12.64 10.63
CA GLU A 105 -2.87 -12.52 9.22
C GLU A 105 -2.01 -11.47 8.50
N LEU A 106 -1.82 -10.31 9.13
CA LEU A 106 -0.97 -9.26 8.58
C LEU A 106 0.47 -9.74 8.39
N ALA A 107 1.03 -10.49 9.34
CA ALA A 107 2.37 -11.05 9.23
C ALA A 107 2.48 -12.05 8.06
N ILE A 108 1.44 -12.85 7.81
CA ILE A 108 1.39 -13.76 6.65
C ILE A 108 1.37 -12.96 5.35
N TYR A 109 0.56 -11.89 5.27
CA TYR A 109 0.49 -11.02 4.09
C TYR A 109 1.83 -10.33 3.83
N ASN A 110 2.44 -9.76 4.88
CA ASN A 110 3.75 -9.12 4.81
C ASN A 110 4.84 -10.08 4.31
N SER A 111 4.89 -11.29 4.87
CA SER A 111 5.83 -12.32 4.43
C SER A 111 5.66 -12.69 2.96
N TRP A 112 4.42 -12.71 2.46
CA TRP A 112 4.14 -12.96 1.06
C TRP A 112 4.62 -11.80 0.16
N VAL A 113 4.37 -10.55 0.55
CA VAL A 113 4.80 -9.36 -0.19
C VAL A 113 6.31 -9.29 -0.30
N ILE A 114 7.05 -9.53 0.79
CA ILE A 114 8.53 -9.54 0.77
C ILE A 114 9.07 -10.51 -0.29
N ARG A 115 8.50 -11.72 -0.38
CA ARG A 115 8.91 -12.70 -1.40
C ARG A 115 8.58 -12.24 -2.81
N GLN A 116 7.44 -11.58 -2.99
CA GLN A 116 7.03 -11.06 -4.29
C GLN A 116 7.94 -9.92 -4.75
N VAL A 117 8.24 -8.95 -3.88
CA VAL A 117 9.17 -7.84 -4.18
C VAL A 117 10.54 -8.40 -4.58
N ALA A 118 11.04 -9.39 -3.85
CA ALA A 118 12.30 -10.07 -4.21
C ALA A 118 12.26 -10.70 -5.62
N LEU A 119 11.15 -11.32 -6.01
CA LEU A 119 10.97 -11.86 -7.35
C LEU A 119 10.88 -10.78 -8.44
N LEU A 120 10.36 -9.59 -8.11
CA LEU A 120 10.33 -8.46 -9.04
C LEU A 120 11.73 -7.90 -9.26
N HIS A 121 12.52 -7.70 -8.19
CA HIS A 121 13.92 -7.32 -8.31
C HIS A 121 14.74 -8.35 -9.10
N GLU A 122 14.53 -9.65 -8.88
CA GLU A 122 15.19 -10.70 -9.67
C GLU A 122 14.82 -10.61 -11.16
N ALA A 123 13.56 -10.26 -11.49
CA ALA A 123 13.13 -10.09 -12.87
C ALA A 123 13.77 -8.85 -13.54
N GLU A 124 13.99 -7.76 -12.80
CA GLU A 124 14.69 -6.57 -13.30
C GLU A 124 16.14 -6.89 -13.68
N GLU A 125 16.83 -7.75 -12.91
CA GLU A 125 18.17 -8.24 -13.24
C GLU A 125 18.17 -9.04 -14.56
N PHE A 126 17.12 -9.79 -14.88
CA PHE A 126 17.03 -10.54 -16.14
C PHE A 126 16.94 -9.64 -17.37
N TRP A 127 16.36 -8.46 -17.23
CA TRP A 127 16.14 -7.52 -18.34
C TRP A 127 17.19 -6.42 -18.41
N GLY A 128 18.13 -6.41 -17.48
CA GLY A 128 19.36 -5.61 -17.53
C GLY A 128 19.43 -4.44 -16.57
N GLY A 129 18.47 -4.28 -15.65
CA GLY A 129 18.30 -3.09 -14.81
C GLY A 129 18.06 -1.82 -15.63
N GLU A 130 17.37 -0.82 -15.08
CA GLU A 130 17.45 0.54 -15.65
C GLU A 130 18.81 1.20 -15.35
#